data_AF-A0A1I0NFQ0-F1
#
_entry.id   AF-A0A1I0NFQ0-F1
#
_cell.length_a   1.000
_cell.length_b   1.000
_cell.length_c   1.000
_cell.angle_alpha   90.00
_cell.angle_beta   90.00
_cell.angle_gamma   90.00
#
_symmetry.space_group_name_H-M   'P 1'
#
loop_
_entity.id
_entity.type
_entity.pdbx_description
1 polymer ?
#
loop_
_entity_poly.entity_id
_entity_poly.type
_entity_poly.pdbx_seq_one_letter_code
_entity_poly.pdbx_strand_id
1 'polypeptide(L)' 'MRSPLFKIVMTFYGIIGSTLASVLVVIALVNGVSGLWPLLGAAAVGFVVGLPVSYFVAKAMLGD' A
#
# COMPACT_ATOMS: atom_id res chain seq x y z
N MET A 1 20.46 -13.11 -12.71
CA MET A 1 19.61 -13.89 -11.78
C MET A 1 18.42 -13.02 -11.35
N ARG A 2 17.26 -13.09 -12.02
CA ARG A 2 16.04 -12.33 -11.65
C ARG A 2 15.05 -13.32 -11.07
N SER A 3 14.90 -13.35 -9.74
CA SER A 3 13.95 -14.24 -9.08
C SER A 3 12.51 -13.86 -9.48
N PRO A 4 11.68 -14.80 -9.96
CA PRO A 4 10.31 -14.53 -10.42
C PRO A 4 9.43 -13.88 -9.33
N LEU A 5 9.78 -14.12 -8.06
CA LEU A 5 9.16 -13.57 -6.86
C LEU A 5 9.16 -12.04 -6.84
N PHE A 6 10.27 -11.39 -7.23
CA PHE A 6 10.40 -9.93 -7.17
C PHE A 6 9.46 -9.22 -8.15
N LYS A 7 9.19 -9.86 -9.31
CA LYS A 7 8.22 -9.34 -10.28
C LYS A 7 6.80 -9.39 -9.74
N ILE A 8 6.42 -10.52 -9.11
CA ILE A 8 5.08 -10.69 -8.53
C ILE A 8 4.86 -9.69 -7.41
N VAL A 9 5.82 -9.52 -6.49
CA VAL A 9 5.76 -8.53 -5.41
C VAL A 9 5.55 -7.11 -5.97
N MET A 10 6.30 -6.70 -6.99
CA MET A 10 6.18 -5.36 -7.58
C MET A 10 4.82 -5.14 -8.27
N THR A 11 4.28 -6.14 -8.95
CA THR A 11 2.96 -6.04 -9.57
C THR A 11 1.86 -5.89 -8.52
N PHE A 12 1.91 -6.69 -7.45
CA PHE A 12 0.95 -6.58 -6.33
C PHE A 12 1.11 -5.29 -5.54
N TYR A 13 2.34 -4.81 -5.37
CA TYR A 13 2.62 -3.55 -4.69
C TYR A 13 1.90 -2.36 -5.35
N GLY A 14 1.85 -2.29 -6.68
CA GLY A 14 1.13 -1.22 -7.37
C GLY A 14 -0.36 -1.15 -7.00
N ILE A 15 -1.02 -2.30 -6.85
CA ILE A 15 -2.44 -2.38 -6.51
C ILE A 15 -2.66 -2.20 -5.01
N ILE A 16 -1.90 -2.93 -4.18
CA ILE A 16 -2.05 -2.90 -2.72
C ILE A 16 -1.67 -1.52 -2.16
N GLY A 17 -0.56 -0.94 -2.64
CA GLY A 17 -0.09 0.36 -2.20
C GLY A 17 -1.06 1.49 -2.56
N SER A 18 -1.59 1.50 -3.79
CA SER A 18 -2.59 2.50 -4.19
C SER A 18 -3.91 2.33 -3.41
N THR A 19 -4.35 1.09 -3.19
CA THR A 19 -5.56 0.80 -2.42
C THR A 19 -5.41 1.26 -0.96
N LEU A 20 -4.31 0.93 -0.29
CA LEU A 20 -4.05 1.35 1.09
C LEU A 20 -3.92 2.87 1.24
N ALA A 21 -3.27 3.54 0.28
CA ALA A 21 -3.20 4.99 0.25
C ALA A 21 -4.60 5.62 0.15
N SER A 22 -5.45 5.12 -0.76
CA SER A 22 -6.83 5.61 -0.89
C SER A 22 -7.68 5.33 0.35
N VAL A 23 -7.56 4.15 0.97
CA VAL A 23 -8.30 3.81 2.19
C VAL A 23 -7.95 4.75 3.34
N LEU A 24 -6.67 5.06 3.55
CA LEU A 24 -6.27 6.01 4.60
C LEU A 24 -6.75 7.44 4.32
N VAL A 25 -6.77 7.84 3.05
CA VAL A 25 -7.38 9.11 2.63
C VAL A 25 -8.88 9.13 2.94
N VAL A 26 -9.62 8.04 2.64
CA VAL A 26 -11.04 7.92 2.97
C VAL A 26 -11.25 8.00 4.49
N ILE A 27 -10.44 7.30 5.28
CA ILE A 27 -10.50 7.38 6.74
C ILE A 27 -10.27 8.81 7.23
N ALA A 28 -9.28 9.53 6.68
CA ALA A 28 -9.03 10.93 7.05
C ALA A 28 -10.25 11.82 6.75
N LEU A 29 -10.84 11.68 5.56
CA LEU A 29 -12.01 12.46 5.15
C LEU A 29 -13.24 12.17 6.00
N VAL A 30 -13.50 10.89 6.34
CA VAL A 30 -14.62 10.49 7.21
C VAL A 30 -14.47 11.06 8.62
N ASN A 31 -13.23 11.24 9.10
CA ASN A 31 -12.95 11.90 10.38
C ASN A 31 -13.00 13.44 10.30
N GLY A 32 -13.43 14.02 9.16
CA GLY A 32 -13.53 15.47 8.96
C GLY A 32 -12.22 16.15 8.60
N VAL A 33 -11.15 15.40 8.32
CA VAL A 33 -9.84 15.95 7.93
C VAL A 33 -9.81 16.19 6.43
N SER A 34 -9.89 17.46 6.02
CA SER A 34 -9.93 17.87 4.61
C SER A 34 -8.69 18.66 4.15
N GLY A 35 -7.72 18.89 5.04
CA GLY A 35 -6.51 19.65 4.71
C GLY A 35 -5.58 18.88 3.76
N LEU A 36 -4.98 19.61 2.81
CA LEU A 36 -4.06 19.04 1.80
C LEU A 36 -2.89 18.27 2.43
N TRP A 37 -2.19 18.89 3.39
CA TRP A 37 -1.04 18.27 4.06
C TRP A 37 -1.41 17.02 4.86
N PRO A 38 -2.49 17.01 5.67
CA PRO A 38 -2.98 15.80 6.31
C PRO A 38 -3.32 14.66 5.33
N LEU A 39 -3.98 14.99 4.22
CA LEU A 39 -4.35 14.02 3.19
C LEU A 39 -3.13 13.41 2.49
N LEU A 40 -2.14 14.24 2.17
CA LEU A 40 -0.86 13.78 1.62
C LEU A 40 -0.10 12.92 2.63
N GLY A 41 -0.13 13.28 3.92
CA GLY A 41 0.43 12.48 4.99
C GLY A 41 -0.23 11.10 5.09
N ALA A 42 -1.56 11.04 5.06
CA ALA A 42 -2.32 9.79 5.08
C ALA A 42 -2.00 8.92 3.86
N ALA A 43 -1.94 9.51 2.66
CA ALA A 43 -1.58 8.81 1.43
C ALA A 43 -0.14 8.28 1.48
N ALA A 44 0.81 9.08 1.96
CA ALA A 44 2.21 8.69 2.09
C ALA A 44 2.38 7.54 3.10
N VAL A 45 1.70 7.61 4.24
CA VAL A 45 1.68 6.51 5.22
C VAL A 45 1.11 5.24 4.57
N GLY A 46 0.04 5.34 3.80
CA GLY A 46 -0.57 4.19 3.12
C GLY A 46 0.32 3.57 2.06
N PHE A 47 1.11 4.39 1.36
CA PHE A 47 2.12 3.93 0.43
C PHE A 47 3.27 3.20 1.14
N VAL A 48 3.78 3.77 2.24
CA VAL A 48 4.86 3.14 3.04
C VAL A 48 4.38 1.83 3.66
N VAL A 49 3.16 1.77 4.19
CA VAL A 49 2.55 0.54 4.73
C VAL A 49 2.21 -0.45 3.61
N GLY A 50 1.97 0.01 2.38
CA GLY A 50 1.78 -0.84 1.22
C GLY A 50 2.98 -1.74 0.91
N LEU A 51 4.21 -1.29 1.21
CA LEU A 51 5.43 -2.07 0.97
C LEU A 51 5.46 -3.36 1.80
N PRO A 52 5.40 -3.32 3.15
CA PRO A 52 5.39 -4.54 3.96
C PRO A 52 4.15 -5.40 3.68
N VAL A 53 2.97 -4.79 3.49
CA VAL A 53 1.74 -5.56 3.19
C VAL A 53 1.89 -6.34 1.88
N SER A 54 2.42 -5.71 0.82
CA SER A 54 2.66 -6.40 -0.45
C SER A 54 3.65 -7.55 -0.34
N TYR A 55 4.67 -7.42 0.52
CA TYR A 55 5.63 -8.48 0.80
C TYR A 55 4.98 -9.66 1.53
N PHE A 56 4.16 -9.41 2.56
CA PHE A 56 3.43 -10.45 3.27
C PHE A 56 2.42 -11.17 2.37
N VAL A 57 1.68 -10.44 1.53
CA VAL A 57 0.73 -11.03 0.59
C VAL A 57 1.46 -11.89 -0.45
N ALA A 58 2.56 -11.39 -1.02
CA ALA A 58 3.35 -12.17 -1.97
C ALA A 58 3.97 -13.42 -1.33
N LYS A 59 4.40 -13.35 -0.05
CA LYS A 59 4.88 -14.50 0.71
C LYS A 59 3.79 -15.53 0.93
N ALA A 60 2.59 -15.10 1.34
CA ALA A 60 1.44 -15.98 1.53
C ALA A 60 1.00 -16.66 0.22
N MET A 61 1.08 -15.95 -0.91
CA MET A 61 0.80 -16.52 -2.24
C MET A 61 1.84 -17.53 -2.71
N LEU A 62 3.10 -17.39 -2.29
CA LEU A 62 4.16 -18.34 -2.66
C LEU A 62 4.16 -19.62 -1.83
N GLY A 63 3.42 -19.67 -0.72
CA GLY A 63 3.21 -20.89 0.07
C GLY A 63 4.36 -21.29 0.98
N ASP A 64 4.86 -20.35 1.82
CA ASP A 64 5.63 -20.67 3.03
C ASP A 64 4.73 -20.65 4.28
#